data_AF-A0A9P7L003-F1
#
_entry.id   AF-A0A9P7L003-F1
#
_cell.length_a   1.000
_cell.length_b   1.000
_cell.length_c   1.000
_cell.angle_alpha   90.00
_cell.angle_beta   90.00
_cell.angle_gamma   90.00
#
_symmetry.space_group_name_H-M   'P 1'
#
loop_
_entity.id
_entity.type
_entity.pdbx_description
1 polymer ?
#
loop_
_entity_poly.entity_id
_entity_poly.type
_entity_poly.pdbx_seq_one_letter_code
_entity_poly.pdbx_strand_id
1 'polypeptide(L)'
;MNTEWFTYVVSDFPKRLSDFHGNEVDSDSIVSDEIEIQTGLKPVDIRPARQFSDNPLTKALLVSFLKPTKRFWSLFGSSVARLVDKTDRLRQCETCWGFHFARNCHRRAVCQRCGKTGHSTDDCAAPEQCINCLGPHQANFHRCPARPKKVRGVLRRLTKEQRGLVRTVGAEAYRQRQREAQPESHQEAHNSTYE
;
A
#
# COMPACT_ATOMS: atom_id res chain seq x y z
N MET A 1 -21.38 -12.73 10.94
CA MET A 1 -19.97 -13.05 11.23
C MET A 1 -19.20 -12.97 9.91
N ASN A 2 -18.17 -12.13 9.79
CA ASN A 2 -17.34 -12.13 8.58
C ASN A 2 -16.41 -13.34 8.63
N THR A 3 -16.69 -14.35 7.82
CA THR A 3 -15.83 -15.53 7.71
C THR A 3 -14.54 -15.14 6.99
N GLU A 4 -13.41 -15.22 7.69
CA GLU A 4 -12.10 -14.93 7.10
C GLU A 4 -11.68 -16.08 6.18
N TRP A 5 -11.40 -15.78 4.91
CA TRP A 5 -10.91 -16.76 3.95
C TRP A 5 -9.39 -16.73 3.86
N PHE A 6 -8.78 -17.92 3.93
CA PHE A 6 -7.38 -18.15 3.64
C PHE A 6 -7.22 -18.41 2.15
N THR A 7 -6.77 -17.40 1.41
CA THR A 7 -6.62 -17.47 -0.05
C THR A 7 -5.17 -17.77 -0.42
N TYR A 8 -4.96 -18.75 -1.28
CA TYR A 8 -3.68 -19.15 -1.83
C TYR A 8 -3.62 -18.79 -3.32
N VAL A 9 -2.44 -18.44 -3.82
CA VAL A 9 -2.17 -18.25 -5.24
C VAL A 9 -1.33 -19.41 -5.76
N VAL A 10 -1.76 -20.00 -6.88
CA VAL A 10 -1.06 -21.02 -7.65
C VAL A 10 -0.71 -20.39 -9.00
N SER A 11 0.58 -20.18 -9.25
CA SER A 11 1.09 -19.59 -10.50
C SER A 11 1.42 -20.69 -11.53
N ASP A 12 1.52 -20.33 -12.80
CA ASP A 12 1.96 -21.24 -13.88
C ASP A 12 1.04 -22.45 -14.09
N PHE A 13 -0.25 -22.29 -13.77
CA PHE A 13 -1.26 -23.33 -14.00
C PHE A 13 -1.62 -23.38 -15.49
N PRO A 14 -1.66 -24.56 -16.14
CA PRO A 14 -1.98 -24.66 -17.56
C PRO A 14 -3.41 -24.18 -17.86
N LYS A 15 -3.61 -23.44 -18.95
CA LYS A 15 -4.95 -22.95 -19.30
C LYS A 15 -5.95 -24.04 -19.67
N ARG A 16 -5.45 -25.13 -20.26
CA ARG A 16 -6.19 -26.31 -20.70
C ARG A 16 -5.58 -27.54 -20.04
N LEU A 17 -6.42 -28.42 -19.54
CA LEU A 17 -6.02 -29.74 -19.06
C LEU A 17 -6.53 -30.77 -20.06
N SER A 18 -5.70 -31.77 -20.34
CA SER A 18 -6.04 -32.88 -21.21
C SER A 18 -5.84 -34.20 -20.48
N ASP A 19 -6.68 -35.19 -20.77
CA ASP A 19 -6.46 -36.56 -20.35
C ASP A 19 -5.27 -37.19 -21.11
N PHE A 20 -4.95 -38.45 -20.80
CA PHE A 20 -3.90 -39.19 -21.48
C PHE A 20 -4.16 -39.40 -22.98
N HIS A 21 -5.41 -39.28 -23.43
CA HIS A 21 -5.82 -39.41 -24.83
C HIS A 21 -5.87 -38.06 -25.56
N GLY A 22 -5.54 -36.96 -24.89
CA GLY A 22 -5.55 -35.60 -25.45
C GLY A 22 -6.92 -34.91 -25.42
N ASN A 23 -7.95 -35.52 -24.82
CA ASN A 23 -9.26 -34.91 -24.68
C ASN A 23 -9.25 -33.86 -23.57
N GLU A 24 -9.88 -32.72 -23.81
CA GLU A 24 -10.00 -31.67 -22.80
C GLU A 24 -10.92 -32.11 -21.66
N VAL A 25 -10.48 -31.89 -20.42
CA VAL A 25 -11.19 -32.32 -19.21
C VAL A 25 -11.75 -31.12 -18.45
N ASP A 26 -12.84 -31.34 -17.70
CA ASP A 26 -13.39 -30.31 -16.81
C ASP A 26 -12.35 -29.94 -15.74
N SER A 27 -11.78 -28.75 -15.89
CA SER A 27 -10.71 -28.27 -15.02
C SER A 27 -11.17 -28.05 -13.59
N ASP A 28 -12.44 -27.69 -13.37
CA ASP A 28 -12.86 -27.19 -12.06
C ASP A 28 -13.08 -28.33 -11.07
N SER A 29 -13.74 -29.41 -11.50
CA SER A 29 -13.89 -30.64 -10.69
C SER A 29 -12.54 -31.26 -10.36
N ILE A 30 -11.68 -31.42 -11.37
CA ILE A 30 -10.37 -32.07 -11.23
C ILE A 30 -9.45 -31.27 -10.30
N VAL A 31 -9.45 -29.94 -10.42
CA VAL A 31 -8.68 -29.07 -9.52
C VAL A 31 -9.18 -29.20 -8.08
N SER A 32 -10.50 -29.21 -7.87
CA SER A 32 -11.07 -29.36 -6.52
C SER A 32 -10.67 -30.68 -5.88
N ASP A 33 -10.77 -31.79 -6.62
CA ASP A 33 -10.46 -33.13 -6.11
C ASP A 33 -8.98 -33.26 -5.77
N GLU A 34 -8.08 -32.77 -6.63
CA GLU A 34 -6.64 -32.76 -6.38
C GLU A 34 -6.27 -31.95 -5.13
N ILE A 35 -6.90 -30.79 -4.94
CA ILE A 35 -6.74 -29.97 -3.74
C ILE A 35 -7.17 -30.75 -2.49
N GLU A 36 -8.33 -31.41 -2.55
CA GLU A 36 -8.88 -32.16 -1.42
C GLU A 36 -7.97 -33.34 -1.05
N ILE A 37 -7.43 -34.05 -2.03
CA ILE A 37 -6.48 -35.16 -1.84
C ILE A 37 -5.18 -34.68 -1.16
N GLN A 38 -4.57 -33.60 -1.67
CA GLN A 38 -3.30 -33.11 -1.11
C GLN A 38 -3.44 -32.43 0.25
N THR A 39 -4.51 -31.66 0.44
CA THR A 39 -4.67 -30.77 1.60
C THR A 39 -5.60 -31.30 2.68
N GLY A 40 -6.48 -32.26 2.33
CA GLY A 40 -7.57 -32.73 3.18
C GLY A 40 -8.67 -31.69 3.41
N LEU A 41 -8.69 -30.59 2.63
CA LEU A 41 -9.64 -29.50 2.76
C LEU A 41 -10.38 -29.28 1.44
N LYS A 42 -11.70 -29.15 1.53
CA LYS A 42 -12.52 -28.75 0.39
C LYS A 42 -12.40 -27.24 0.15
N PRO A 43 -12.02 -26.79 -1.06
CA PRO A 43 -11.96 -25.37 -1.37
C PRO A 43 -13.37 -24.75 -1.39
N VAL A 44 -13.45 -23.50 -0.94
CA VAL A 44 -14.71 -22.71 -0.90
C VAL A 44 -14.91 -21.93 -2.19
N ASP A 45 -13.81 -21.47 -2.78
CA ASP A 45 -13.79 -20.66 -3.99
C ASP A 45 -12.50 -20.98 -4.76
N ILE A 46 -12.64 -21.29 -6.05
CA ILE A 46 -11.55 -21.46 -7.00
C ILE A 46 -11.84 -20.50 -8.15
N ARG A 47 -10.91 -19.60 -8.44
CA ARG A 47 -11.10 -18.63 -9.51
C ARG A 47 -9.79 -18.24 -10.20
N PRO A 48 -9.83 -17.90 -11.49
CA PRO A 48 -8.66 -17.33 -12.16
C PRO A 48 -8.31 -15.97 -11.57
N ALA A 49 -7.02 -15.73 -11.35
CA ALA A 49 -6.50 -14.45 -10.94
C ALA A 49 -6.43 -13.49 -12.14
N ARG A 50 -6.78 -12.20 -11.95
CA ARG A 50 -6.68 -11.20 -13.01
C ARG A 50 -5.20 -10.83 -13.24
N GLN A 51 -4.68 -11.15 -14.43
CA GLN A 51 -3.36 -10.76 -14.97
C GLN A 51 -2.16 -11.05 -14.05
N PHE A 52 -1.72 -12.30 -13.99
CA PHE A 52 -0.50 -12.70 -13.26
C PHE A 52 0.54 -13.45 -14.11
N SER A 53 0.24 -13.82 -15.36
CA SER A 53 1.15 -14.59 -16.19
C SER A 53 1.54 -13.81 -17.45
N ASP A 54 2.83 -13.61 -17.64
CA ASP A 54 3.40 -13.10 -18.90
C ASP A 54 3.32 -14.16 -20.02
N ASN A 55 3.22 -15.44 -19.65
CA ASN A 55 3.07 -16.56 -20.58
C ASN A 55 1.59 -16.76 -20.98
N PRO A 56 1.27 -16.71 -22.30
CA PRO A 56 -0.09 -16.86 -22.80
C PRO A 56 -0.69 -18.27 -22.61
N LEU A 57 0.11 -19.30 -22.33
CA LEU A 57 -0.34 -20.69 -22.14
C LEU A 57 -0.70 -21.02 -20.68
N THR A 58 -0.28 -20.18 -19.74
CA THR A 58 -0.53 -20.38 -18.31
C THR A 58 -1.51 -19.35 -17.77
N LYS A 59 -2.10 -19.64 -16.62
CA LYS A 59 -2.92 -18.74 -15.81
C LYS A 59 -2.53 -18.91 -14.34
N ALA A 60 -2.89 -17.95 -13.50
CA ALA A 60 -2.81 -18.14 -12.06
C ALA A 60 -4.21 -18.42 -11.49
N LEU A 61 -4.28 -19.30 -10.50
CA LEU A 61 -5.51 -19.61 -9.77
C LEU A 61 -5.42 -19.05 -8.34
N LEU A 62 -6.55 -18.51 -7.87
CA LEU A 62 -6.77 -18.18 -6.47
C LEU A 62 -7.69 -19.25 -5.88
N VAL A 63 -7.24 -19.89 -4.80
CA VAL A 63 -7.96 -20.95 -4.09
C VAL A 63 -8.17 -20.52 -2.66
N SER A 64 -9.42 -20.46 -2.20
CA SER A 64 -9.78 -20.00 -0.86
C SER A 64 -10.33 -21.12 0.02
N PHE A 65 -9.91 -21.14 1.28
CA PHE A 65 -10.35 -22.10 2.29
C PHE A 65 -10.89 -21.39 3.55
N LEU A 66 -11.69 -22.11 4.34
CA LEU A 66 -12.11 -21.68 5.68
C LEU A 66 -11.03 -21.86 6.75
N LYS A 67 -10.03 -22.71 6.48
CA LYS A 67 -8.92 -23.03 7.38
C LYS A 67 -7.62 -23.01 6.59
N PRO A 68 -6.49 -22.62 7.18
CA PRO A 68 -5.20 -22.65 6.49
C PRO A 68 -4.75 -24.10 6.25
N THR A 69 -4.03 -24.32 5.15
CA THR A 69 -3.39 -25.61 4.86
C THR A 69 -2.17 -25.82 5.76
N LYS A 70 -1.95 -27.05 6.22
CA LYS A 70 -0.79 -27.40 7.07
C LYS A 70 0.46 -27.79 6.28
N ARG A 71 0.31 -28.09 4.98
CA ARG A 71 1.37 -28.55 4.09
C ARG A 71 1.39 -27.70 2.81
N PHE A 72 2.55 -27.68 2.16
CA PHE A 72 2.68 -27.16 0.80
C PHE A 72 1.96 -28.09 -0.18
N TRP A 73 1.40 -27.52 -1.23
CA TRP A 73 0.65 -28.23 -2.26
C TRP A 73 0.82 -27.49 -3.60
N SER A 74 0.59 -28.17 -4.71
CA SER A 74 0.71 -27.63 -6.08
C SER A 74 -0.26 -28.35 -7.00
N LEU A 75 -0.51 -27.83 -8.21
CA LEU A 75 -1.47 -28.43 -9.15
C LEU A 75 -0.81 -28.77 -10.48
N PHE A 76 -0.81 -30.03 -10.90
CA PHE A 76 -0.43 -30.45 -12.27
C PHE A 76 0.88 -29.84 -12.79
N GLY A 77 1.95 -29.85 -11.98
CA GLY A 77 3.26 -29.31 -12.38
C GLY A 77 3.38 -27.78 -12.33
N SER A 78 2.37 -27.08 -11.79
CA SER A 78 2.42 -25.65 -11.52
C SER A 78 3.30 -25.29 -10.32
N SER A 79 3.51 -23.99 -10.12
CA SER A 79 4.22 -23.46 -8.96
C SER A 79 3.51 -23.82 -7.64
N VAL A 80 4.30 -24.03 -6.58
CA VAL A 80 3.78 -24.29 -5.22
C VAL A 80 2.81 -23.19 -4.78
N ALA A 81 1.68 -23.59 -4.19
CA ALA A 81 0.66 -22.69 -3.68
C ALA A 81 1.21 -21.82 -2.55
N ARG A 82 1.05 -20.50 -2.68
CA ARG A 82 1.51 -19.52 -1.68
C ARG A 82 0.31 -18.83 -1.04
N LEU A 83 0.29 -18.78 0.30
CA LEU A 83 -0.72 -18.01 1.02
C LEU A 83 -0.61 -16.54 0.58
N VAL A 84 -1.73 -15.99 0.10
CA VAL A 84 -1.82 -14.57 -0.25
C VAL A 84 -1.80 -13.81 1.06
N ASP A 85 -0.62 -13.27 1.36
CA ASP A 85 -0.46 -12.34 2.47
C ASP A 85 -1.25 -11.07 2.15
N LYS A 86 -2.43 -10.97 2.76
CA LYS A 86 -3.26 -9.77 2.73
C LYS A 86 -2.70 -8.66 3.61
N THR A 87 -1.43 -8.71 4.04
CA THR A 87 -0.82 -7.57 4.71
C THR A 87 -0.97 -6.35 3.82
N ASP A 88 -1.91 -5.50 4.21
CA ASP A 88 -2.04 -4.14 3.70
C ASP A 88 -0.80 -3.40 4.21
N ARG A 89 0.29 -3.60 3.45
CA ARG A 89 1.54 -2.89 3.67
C ARG A 89 1.25 -1.45 3.30
N LEU A 90 1.30 -0.60 4.31
CA LEU A 90 1.22 0.84 4.10
C LEU A 90 2.36 1.24 3.16
N ARG A 91 2.01 1.49 1.89
CA ARG A 91 2.94 2.04 0.91
C ARG A 91 2.76 3.54 0.83
N GLN A 92 3.89 4.25 0.82
CA GLN A 92 3.94 5.65 0.51
C GLN A 92 4.40 5.77 -0.95
N CYS A 93 3.64 6.50 -1.75
CA CYS A 93 3.95 6.73 -3.15
C CYS A 93 5.13 7.70 -3.24
N GLU A 94 6.18 7.34 -3.99
CA GLU A 94 7.38 8.17 -4.14
C GLU A 94 7.16 9.38 -5.07
N THR A 95 6.11 9.36 -5.89
CA THR A 95 5.74 10.49 -6.75
C THR A 95 5.07 11.60 -5.95
N CYS A 96 4.01 11.30 -5.21
CA CYS A 96 3.20 12.33 -4.53
C CYS A 96 3.28 12.30 -3.01
N TRP A 97 4.08 11.40 -2.44
CA TRP A 97 4.24 11.15 -0.99
C TRP A 97 2.96 10.82 -0.22
N GLY A 98 1.87 10.52 -0.93
CA GLY A 98 0.62 10.06 -0.36
C GLY A 98 0.63 8.57 -0.03
N PHE A 99 -0.30 8.13 0.82
CA PHE A 99 -0.38 6.73 1.26
C PHE A 99 -1.23 5.88 0.30
N HIS A 100 -0.67 5.40 -0.80
CA HIS A 100 -1.31 4.46 -1.73
C HIS A 100 -0.27 3.73 -2.59
N PHE A 101 -0.72 2.75 -3.36
CA PHE A 101 0.13 2.06 -4.34
C PHE A 101 0.55 3.03 -5.46
N ALA A 102 1.84 3.01 -5.81
CA ALA A 102 2.42 3.88 -6.85
C ALA A 102 1.76 3.67 -8.22
N ARG A 103 1.43 2.42 -8.58
CA ARG A 103 0.69 2.09 -9.81
C ARG A 103 -0.70 2.75 -9.95
N ASN A 104 -1.28 3.23 -8.85
CA ASN A 104 -2.57 3.94 -8.85
C ASN A 104 -2.39 5.47 -8.78
N CYS A 105 -1.15 5.96 -8.85
CA CYS A 105 -0.85 7.39 -8.76
C CYS A 105 -1.02 8.07 -10.12
N HIS A 106 -1.89 9.06 -10.19
CA HIS A 106 -2.02 9.96 -11.34
C HIS A 106 -1.62 11.40 -10.98
N ARG A 107 -0.97 11.59 -9.83
CA ARG A 107 -0.57 12.91 -9.33
C ARG A 107 0.82 13.27 -9.83
N ARG A 108 1.09 14.58 -9.97
CA ARG A 108 2.41 15.10 -10.31
C ARG A 108 3.42 14.81 -9.21
N ALA A 109 4.69 14.69 -9.60
CA ALA A 109 5.80 14.55 -8.67
C ALA A 109 5.92 15.79 -7.78
N VAL A 110 6.02 15.60 -6.46
CA VAL A 110 6.22 16.68 -5.48
C VAL A 110 7.47 16.42 -4.66
N CYS A 111 8.15 17.49 -4.27
CA CYS A 111 9.32 17.47 -3.42
C CYS A 111 8.99 16.86 -2.05
N GLN A 112 9.83 15.93 -1.59
CA GLN A 112 9.68 15.28 -0.28
C GLN A 112 9.77 16.27 0.88
N ARG A 113 10.62 17.29 0.72
CA ARG A 113 10.97 18.27 1.76
C ARG A 113 9.89 19.32 1.94
N CYS A 114 9.43 19.96 0.86
CA CYS A 114 8.49 21.09 0.93
C CYS A 114 7.10 20.84 0.32
N GLY A 115 6.88 19.69 -0.33
CA GLY A 115 5.60 19.34 -0.93
C GLY A 115 5.22 20.11 -2.21
N LYS A 116 6.10 20.98 -2.74
CA LYS A 116 5.88 21.72 -3.99
C LYS A 116 6.36 20.92 -5.21
N THR A 117 5.84 21.26 -6.39
CA THR A 117 6.26 20.69 -7.68
C THR A 117 7.41 21.50 -8.29
N GLY A 118 8.04 20.96 -9.34
CA GLY A 118 8.97 21.71 -10.21
C GLY A 118 10.44 21.66 -9.82
N HIS A 119 10.82 20.90 -8.80
CA HIS A 119 12.22 20.66 -8.41
C HIS A 119 12.37 19.29 -7.72
N SER A 120 13.61 18.80 -7.63
CA SER A 120 13.95 17.58 -6.89
C SER A 120 14.10 17.86 -5.38
N THR A 121 14.16 16.82 -4.54
CA THR A 121 14.44 16.99 -3.11
C THR A 121 15.84 17.55 -2.87
N ASP A 122 16.82 17.19 -3.71
CA ASP A 122 18.23 17.56 -3.55
C ASP A 122 18.47 19.05 -3.84
N ASP A 123 17.69 19.62 -4.76
CA ASP A 123 17.74 21.06 -5.10
C ASP A 123 16.90 21.93 -4.14
N CYS A 124 16.25 21.33 -3.14
CA CYS A 124 15.26 22.02 -2.32
C CYS A 124 15.91 22.74 -1.13
N ALA A 125 15.94 24.07 -1.18
CA ALA A 125 16.35 24.93 -0.05
C ALA A 125 15.18 25.35 0.88
N ALA A 126 13.93 25.01 0.53
CA ALA A 126 12.77 25.45 1.30
C ALA A 126 12.70 24.76 2.69
N PRO A 127 12.09 25.41 3.70
CA PRO A 127 11.82 24.76 4.97
C PRO A 127 10.96 23.51 4.81
N GLU A 128 11.14 22.55 5.72
CA GLU A 128 10.40 21.29 5.65
C GLU A 128 8.92 21.49 5.94
N GLN A 129 8.06 21.08 5.01
CA GLN A 129 6.61 21.08 5.17
C GLN A 129 6.00 19.82 4.58
N CYS A 130 5.38 19.00 5.43
CA CYS A 130 4.82 17.74 5.02
C CYS A 130 3.57 17.94 4.15
N ILE A 131 3.53 17.36 2.95
CA ILE A 131 2.37 17.48 2.06
C ILE A 131 1.08 16.87 2.66
N ASN A 132 1.21 15.86 3.53
CA ASN A 132 0.08 15.12 4.09
C ASN A 132 -0.58 15.86 5.28
N CYS A 133 0.21 16.25 6.28
CA CYS A 133 -0.27 16.90 7.51
C CYS A 133 0.01 18.41 7.59
N LEU A 134 0.75 18.99 6.64
CA LEU A 134 1.21 20.40 6.67
C LEU A 134 2.15 20.77 7.83
N GLY A 135 2.63 19.78 8.59
CA GLY A 135 3.54 19.96 9.72
C GLY A 135 5.00 20.20 9.33
N PRO A 136 5.83 20.65 10.29
CA PRO A 136 7.23 21.03 10.08
C PRO A 136 8.18 19.83 10.06
N HIS A 137 7.98 18.93 9.09
CA HIS A 137 8.84 17.77 8.84
C HIS A 137 8.67 17.30 7.39
N GLN A 138 9.61 16.52 6.88
CA GLN A 138 9.50 15.93 5.53
C GLN A 138 8.32 14.94 5.39
N ALA A 139 7.92 14.66 4.16
CA ALA A 139 6.77 13.81 3.88
C ALA A 139 6.97 12.33 4.29
N ASN A 140 8.20 11.81 4.29
CA ASN A 140 8.54 10.43 4.66
C ASN A 140 8.62 10.18 6.18
N PHE A 141 8.45 11.21 7.01
CA PHE A 141 8.56 11.12 8.46
C PHE A 141 7.62 10.05 9.05
N HIS A 142 8.19 9.02 9.66
CA HIS A 142 7.44 7.83 10.10
C HIS A 142 6.41 8.08 11.20
N ARG A 143 6.55 9.17 11.96
CA ARG A 143 5.62 9.59 13.03
C ARG A 143 4.64 10.69 12.57
N CYS A 144 4.54 10.95 11.27
CA CYS A 144 3.56 11.89 10.71
C CYS A 144 2.14 11.54 11.21
N PRO A 145 1.38 12.50 11.79
CA PRO A 145 0.02 12.25 12.28
C PRO A 145 -0.96 11.83 11.18
N ALA A 146 -0.70 12.20 9.93
CA ALA A 146 -1.52 11.80 8.78
C ALA A 146 -1.28 10.35 8.34
N ARG A 147 -0.28 9.65 8.91
CA ARG A 147 0.07 8.28 8.55
C ARG A 147 -1.00 7.30 9.02
N PRO A 148 -1.58 6.47 8.13
CA PRO A 148 -2.51 5.41 8.53
C PRO A 148 -1.88 4.45 9.54
N LYS A 149 -2.67 4.03 10.53
CA LYS A 149 -2.20 3.16 11.62
C LYS A 149 -2.83 1.78 11.48
N LYS A 150 -2.09 0.73 11.81
CA LYS A 150 -2.67 -0.61 11.94
C LYS A 150 -3.37 -0.72 13.30
N VAL A 151 -4.67 -1.00 13.27
CA VAL A 151 -5.49 -1.24 14.47
C VAL A 151 -6.09 -2.62 14.32
N ARG A 152 -5.73 -3.55 15.22
CA ARG A 152 -6.15 -4.97 15.15
C ARG A 152 -5.88 -5.60 13.78
N GLY A 153 -4.67 -5.41 13.24
CA GLY A 153 -4.25 -5.95 11.93
C GLY A 153 -4.79 -5.20 10.70
N VAL A 154 -5.82 -4.37 10.85
CA VAL A 154 -6.43 -3.63 9.73
C VAL A 154 -5.81 -2.24 9.62
N LEU A 155 -5.42 -1.83 8.40
CA LEU A 155 -4.94 -0.48 8.13
C LEU A 155 -6.10 0.51 8.21
N ARG A 156 -6.07 1.39 9.21
CA ARG A 156 -7.07 2.45 9.40
C ARG A 156 -6.52 3.78 8.91
N ARG A 157 -7.20 4.33 7.90
CA ARG A 157 -6.96 5.67 7.36
C ARG A 157 -7.79 6.68 8.14
N LEU A 158 -7.26 7.89 8.30
CA LEU A 158 -8.00 9.00 8.90
C LEU A 158 -9.27 9.32 8.10
N THR A 159 -10.36 9.67 8.79
CA THR A 159 -11.58 10.23 8.18
C THR A 159 -11.33 11.62 7.60
N LYS A 160 -12.30 12.19 6.89
CA LYS A 160 -12.17 13.54 6.33
C LYS A 160 -11.99 14.58 7.44
N GLU A 161 -12.76 14.47 8.52
CA GLU A 161 -12.70 15.37 9.69
C GLU A 161 -11.35 15.25 10.39
N GLN A 162 -10.90 14.02 10.66
CA GLN A 162 -9.60 13.76 11.29
C GLN A 162 -8.43 14.29 10.44
N ARG A 163 -8.47 14.12 9.11
CA ARG A 163 -7.47 14.71 8.22
C ARG A 163 -7.50 16.23 8.25
N GLY A 164 -8.69 16.82 8.29
CA GLY A 164 -8.86 18.27 8.43
C GLY A 164 -8.16 18.78 9.69
N LEU A 165 -8.48 18.20 10.85
CA LEU A 165 -7.87 18.56 12.12
C LEU A 165 -6.34 18.40 12.10
N VAL A 166 -5.84 17.26 11.62
CA VAL A 166 -4.40 17.01 11.49
C VAL A 166 -3.70 18.07 10.63
N ARG A 167 -4.34 18.53 9.55
CA ARG A 167 -3.80 19.57 8.67
C ARG A 167 -3.82 20.94 9.32
N THR A 168 -4.87 21.28 10.07
CA THR A 168 -4.96 22.54 10.82
C THR A 168 -3.83 22.62 11.86
N VAL A 169 -3.73 21.61 12.73
CA VAL A 169 -2.70 21.54 13.77
C VAL A 169 -1.29 21.50 13.17
N GLY A 170 -1.08 20.75 12.09
CA GLY A 170 0.21 20.70 11.41
C GLY A 170 0.60 22.06 10.82
N ALA A 171 -0.33 22.75 10.15
CA ALA A 171 -0.07 24.08 9.60
C ALA A 171 0.24 25.11 10.69
N GLU A 172 -0.42 25.03 11.85
CA GLU A 172 -0.12 25.86 13.03
C GLU A 172 1.30 25.60 13.55
N ALA A 173 1.66 24.34 13.77
CA ALA A 173 3.00 23.96 14.21
C ALA A 173 4.09 24.40 13.21
N TYR A 174 3.81 24.32 11.91
CA TYR A 174 4.72 24.83 10.88
C TYR A 174 4.91 26.35 10.99
N ARG A 175 3.82 27.12 11.13
CA ARG A 175 3.89 28.58 11.31
C ARG A 175 4.67 28.97 12.56
N GLN A 176 4.47 28.28 13.67
CA GLN A 176 5.20 28.53 14.91
C GLN A 176 6.71 28.32 14.73
N ARG A 177 7.12 27.21 14.12
CA ARG A 177 8.54 26.92 13.86
C ARG A 177 9.20 27.95 12.94
N GLN A 178 8.46 28.47 11.95
CA GLN A 178 8.99 29.54 11.08
C GLN A 178 9.19 30.86 11.83
N ARG A 179 8.32 31.19 12.79
CA ARG A 179 8.49 32.38 13.65
C ARG A 179 9.68 32.24 14.58
N GLU A 180 9.82 31.09 15.23
CA GLU A 180 10.94 30.80 16.14
C GLU A 180 12.30 30.79 15.41
N ALA A 181 12.32 30.41 14.13
CA ALA A 181 13.51 30.45 13.29
C ALA A 181 13.91 31.87 12.83
N GLN A 182 13.08 32.88 13.09
CA GLN A 182 13.35 34.30 12.84
C GLN A 182 13.41 35.09 14.16
N PRO A 183 14.42 34.89 15.03
CA PRO A 183 14.63 35.80 16.16
C PRO A 183 15.03 37.19 15.65
N GLU A 184 14.49 38.21 16.30
CA GLU A 184 14.38 39.61 15.89
C GLU A 184 15.66 40.26 15.36
N SER A 185 15.58 40.82 14.15
CA SER A 185 16.42 41.94 13.72
C SER A 185 15.82 43.26 14.25
N HIS A 186 15.93 43.51 15.55
CA HIS A 186 15.65 44.81 16.15
C HIS A 186 16.88 45.28 16.91
N GLN A 187 17.72 46.09 16.25
CA GLN A 187 18.61 47.04 16.92
C GLN A 187 18.35 48.43 16.34
N GLU A 188 17.69 49.24 17.16
CA GLU A 188 17.96 50.65 17.43
C GLU A 188 18.03 51.63 16.25
N ALA A 189 16.92 52.35 16.04
CA ALA A 189 16.95 53.71 15.50
C ALA A 189 16.29 54.67 16.49
N HIS A 190 17.15 55.22 17.36
CA HIS A 190 17.08 56.55 17.95
C HIS A 190 15.70 57.10 18.38
N ASN A 191 15.47 57.06 19.70
CA ASN A 191 14.86 58.20 20.37
C ASN A 191 15.79 59.41 20.17
N SER A 192 15.39 60.36 19.32
CA SER A 192 15.90 61.73 19.44
C SER A 192 14.88 62.53 20.24
N THR A 193 15.36 62.92 21.41
CA THR A 193 14.80 63.87 22.36
C THR A 193 14.39 65.20 21.73
N TYR A 194 13.37 65.80 22.34
CA TYR A 194 12.99 67.20 22.23
C TYR A 194 14.17 68.11 22.61
N GLU A 195 14.54 69.04 21.72
CA GLU A 195 14.77 70.49 21.96
C GLU A 195 15.06 71.20 20.64
#